data_AF-A0A9D5QRP0-F1
#
_entry.id   AF-A0A9D5QRP0-F1
#
_cell.length_a   1.000
_cell.length_b   1.000
_cell.length_c   1.000
_cell.angle_alpha   90.00
_cell.angle_beta   90.00
_cell.angle_gamma   90.00
#
_symmetry.space_group_name_H-M   'P 1'
#
loop_
_entity.id
_entity.type
_entity.pdbx_description
1 polymer ?
#
loop_
_entity_poly.entity_id
_entity_poly.type
_entity_poly.pdbx_seq_one_letter_code
_entity_poly.pdbx_strand_id
1 'polypeptide(L)' 'MISISSYLKWLFTFENVPEMPNTNNMIEGTFTDLKKNLRNHPGMSEENRKRFMNGFFLAY' A
#
# COMPACT_ATOMS: atom_id res chain seq x y z
N MET A 1 19.06 -0.23 -5.71
CA MET A 1 18.60 -0.07 -4.31
C MET A 1 18.43 1.42 -4.08
N ILE A 2 17.20 1.88 -3.87
CA ILE A 2 16.93 3.30 -3.63
C ILE A 2 17.04 3.49 -2.12
N SER A 3 17.93 4.37 -1.67
CA SER A 3 18.23 4.59 -0.25
C SER A 3 17.46 5.79 0.30
N ILE A 4 17.42 5.92 1.63
CA ILE A 4 16.87 7.11 2.31
C ILE A 4 17.51 8.40 1.76
N SER A 5 18.83 8.37 1.49
CA SER A 5 19.55 9.52 0.92
C SER A 5 18.96 10.00 -0.41
N SER A 6 18.40 9.10 -1.21
CA SER A 6 17.77 9.45 -2.50
C SER A 6 16.43 10.18 -2.33
N TYR A 7 15.75 9.97 -1.19
CA TYR A 7 14.44 10.56 -0.88
C TYR A 7 14.50 11.65 0.19
N LEU A 8 15.70 12.02 0.65
CA LEU A 8 15.86 12.96 1.77
C LEU A 8 15.15 14.30 1.54
N LYS A 9 15.10 14.79 0.29
CA LYS A 9 14.35 15.99 -0.11
C LYS A 9 12.85 15.90 0.20
N TRP A 10 12.27 14.70 0.13
CA TRP A 10 10.83 14.46 0.28
C TRP A 10 10.45 13.97 1.68
N LEU A 11 11.42 13.45 2.43
CA LEU A 11 11.17 12.80 3.72
C LEU A 11 10.46 13.73 4.73
N PHE A 12 10.79 15.03 4.69
CA PHE A 12 10.25 16.05 5.59
C PHE A 12 9.22 16.96 4.92
N THR A 13 8.66 16.56 3.77
CA THR A 13 7.64 17.37 3.08
C THR A 13 6.40 17.60 3.96
N PHE A 14 6.05 16.64 4.82
CA PHE A 14 4.91 16.75 5.73
C PHE A 14 5.05 17.91 6.73
N GLU A 15 6.26 18.34 7.10
CA GLU A 15 6.49 19.48 8.01
C GLU A 15 6.02 20.81 7.39
N ASN A 16 6.02 20.89 6.06
CA ASN A 16 5.63 22.08 5.31
C ASN A 16 4.16 22.03 4.83
N VAL A 17 3.44 20.94 5.12
CA VAL A 17 2.05 20.74 4.69
C VAL A 17 1.21 20.35 5.93
N PRO A 18 0.72 21.35 6.70
CA PRO A 18 0.01 21.11 7.96
C PRO A 18 -1.26 20.25 7.82
N GLU A 19 -1.88 20.30 6.64
CA GLU A 19 -3.10 19.56 6.31
C GLU A 19 -2.81 18.11 5.87
N MET A 20 -1.55 17.67 5.84
CA MET A 20 -1.22 16.32 5.39
C MET A 20 -1.72 15.29 6.41
N PRO A 21 -2.65 14.40 6.03
CA PRO A 21 -3.16 13.39 6.94
C PRO A 21 -2.07 12.37 7.28
N ASN A 22 -2.00 11.96 8.56
CA ASN A 22 -1.18 10.81 8.94
C ASN A 22 -1.90 9.51 8.55
N THR A 23 -1.54 8.97 7.39
CA THR A 23 -2.22 7.81 6.80
C THR A 23 -1.56 6.47 7.11
N ASN A 24 -0.62 6.40 8.06
CA ASN A 24 0.11 5.15 8.34
C ASN A 24 -0.84 3.97 8.61
N ASN A 25 -1.78 4.17 9.53
CA ASN A 25 -2.76 3.15 9.92
C ASN A 25 -3.69 2.77 8.76
N MET A 26 -4.03 3.72 7.89
CA MET A 26 -4.87 3.46 6.71
C MET A 26 -4.12 2.61 5.67
N ILE A 27 -2.84 2.91 5.44
CA ILE A 27 -1.98 2.14 4.53
C ILE A 27 -1.79 0.72 5.09
N GLU A 28 -1.39 0.59 6.35
CA GLU A 28 -1.18 -0.71 7.00
C GLU A 28 -2.46 -1.55 7.07
N GLY A 29 -3.60 -0.93 7.39
CA GLY A 29 -4.92 -1.57 7.40
C GLY A 29 -5.30 -2.11 6.03
N THR A 30 -5.22 -1.26 5.00
CA THR A 30 -5.52 -1.64 3.61
C THR A 30 -4.70 -2.85 3.16
N PHE A 31 -3.39 -2.84 3.42
CA PHE A 31 -2.52 -3.96 3.03
C PHE A 31 -2.74 -5.21 3.90
N THR A 32 -3.14 -5.07 5.16
CA THR A 32 -3.51 -6.19 6.03
C THR A 32 -4.76 -6.89 5.51
N ASP A 33 -5.78 -6.12 5.12
CA ASP A 33 -7.02 -6.65 4.54
C ASP A 33 -6.76 -7.33 3.20
N LEU A 34 -5.95 -6.73 2.33
CA LEU A 34 -5.57 -7.36 1.05
C LEU A 34 -4.91 -8.73 1.28
N LYS A 35 -3.95 -8.81 2.20
CA LYS A 35 -3.25 -10.06 2.52
C LYS A 35 -4.21 -11.10 3.11
N LYS A 36 -5.13 -10.68 3.98
CA LYS A 36 -6.16 -11.57 4.56
C LYS A 36 -7.03 -12.19 3.48
N ASN A 37 -7.49 -11.38 2.51
CA ASN A 37 -8.30 -11.85 1.39
C ASN A 37 -7.51 -12.82 0.48
N LEU A 38 -6.27 -12.50 0.13
CA LEU A 38 -5.42 -13.37 -0.68
C LEU A 38 -5.14 -14.72 -0.01
N ARG A 39 -4.94 -14.73 1.31
CA ARG A 39 -4.66 -15.96 2.08
C ARG A 39 -5.79 -16.98 2.01
N ASN A 40 -7.04 -16.54 1.86
CA ASN A 40 -8.19 -17.43 1.74
C ASN A 40 -8.25 -18.16 0.37
N HIS A 41 -7.38 -17.80 -0.58
CA HIS A 41 -7.34 -18.37 -1.94
C HIS A 41 -5.95 -18.90 -2.32
N PRO A 42 -5.45 -19.96 -1.65
CA PRO A 42 -4.10 -20.46 -1.88
C PRO A 42 -3.86 -21.03 -3.28
N GLY A 43 -4.90 -21.59 -3.92
CA GLY A 43 -4.84 -22.19 -5.26
C GLY A 43 -4.88 -21.19 -6.44
N MET A 44 -4.85 -19.89 -6.16
CA MET A 44 -4.92 -18.86 -7.20
C MET A 44 -3.60 -18.78 -7.99
N SER A 45 -3.70 -18.79 -9.32
CA SER A 45 -2.56 -18.53 -10.21
C SER A 45 -2.01 -17.12 -9.98
N GLU A 46 -0.75 -16.90 -10.36
CA GLU A 46 -0.12 -15.58 -10.23
C GLU A 46 -0.90 -14.49 -10.98
N GLU A 47 -1.39 -14.80 -12.19
CA GLU A 47 -2.19 -13.87 -12.99
C GLU A 47 -3.49 -13.49 -12.26
N ASN A 48 -4.20 -14.48 -11.70
CA ASN A 48 -5.42 -14.21 -10.95
C ASN A 48 -5.14 -13.45 -9.65
N ARG A 49 -3.99 -13.67 -9.00
CA ARG A 49 -3.57 -12.85 -7.83
C ARG A 49 -3.37 -11.39 -8.22
N LYS A 50 -2.73 -11.12 -9.36
CA LYS A 50 -2.57 -9.74 -9.89
C LYS A 50 -3.92 -9.10 -10.21
N ARG A 51 -4.81 -9.83 -10.88
CA ARG A 51 -6.19 -9.35 -11.16
C ARG A 51 -6.97 -9.08 -9.87
N PHE A 52 -6.84 -9.95 -8.86
CA PHE A 52 -7.45 -9.75 -7.55
C PHE A 52 -6.94 -8.48 -6.88
N MET A 53 -5.62 -8.28 -6.82
CA MET A 53 -5.02 -7.07 -6.24
C MET A 53 -5.50 -5.81 -6.96
N ASN A 54 -5.54 -5.82 -8.29
CA ASN A 54 -6.08 -4.70 -9.06
C ASN A 54 -7.56 -4.44 -8.75
N GLY A 55 -8.39 -5.49 -8.69
CA GLY A 55 -9.80 -5.37 -8.33
C GLY A 55 -10.02 -4.86 -6.90
N PHE A 56 -9.19 -5.29 -5.96
CA PHE A 56 -9.24 -4.86 -4.56
C PHE A 56 -9.02 -3.34 -4.44
N PHE A 57 -8.03 -2.78 -5.14
CA PHE A 57 -7.77 -1.34 -5.13
C PHE A 57 -8.76 -0.52 -5.97
N LEU A 58 -9.48 -1.13 -6.92
CA LEU A 58 -10.55 -0.46 -7.69
C LEU A 58 -11.90 -0.41 -6.95
N ALA A 59 -12.10 -1.28 -5.96
CA ALA A 59 -13.32 -1.34 -5.16
C ALA A 59 -13.30 -0.41 -3.92
N TYR A 60 -12.15 0.22 -3.65
CA TYR A 60 -11.93 1.21 -2.61
C TYR A 60 -12.04 2.62 -3.19
#